data_AF-A0A1G6UK23-F1
#
_entry.id   AF-A0A1G6UK23-F1
#
_cell.length_a   1.000
_cell.length_b   1.000
_cell.length_c   1.000
_cell.angle_alpha   90.00
_cell.angle_beta   90.00
_cell.angle_gamma   90.00
#
_symmetry.space_group_name_H-M   'P 1'
#
loop_
_entity.id
_entity.type
_entity.pdbx_description
1 polymer ?
#
loop_
_entity_poly.entity_id
_entity_poly.type
_entity_poly.pdbx_seq_one_letter_code
_entity_poly.pdbx_strand_id
1 'polypeptide(L)'
;MEMKILASGIGAAIPKTSIGFNLFSGVYIQLRRSSAEKPQVFGIATGPEVGGNSGTLIAGHIETAWMKIDASKHAWLCSRSSLVGKLGEIELKGTLLFSGSVDVAFTIYDANNEANFSLSRVQVESTGGQLADTKVRGVIKDMMGQTQSGSLLCG
;
A
#
# COMPACT_ATOMS: atom_id res chain seq x y z
N MET A 1 14.27 -5.52 8.14
CA MET A 1 12.83 -5.87 8.04
C MET A 1 12.44 -5.95 6.58
N GLU A 2 11.29 -6.54 6.28
CA GLU A 2 10.77 -6.68 4.92
C GLU A 2 9.32 -6.21 4.85
N MET A 3 8.96 -5.64 3.71
CA MET A 3 7.61 -5.16 3.42
C MET A 3 7.11 -5.76 2.11
N LYS A 4 5.84 -6.16 2.07
CA LYS A 4 5.15 -6.60 0.87
C LYS A 4 3.81 -5.88 0.77
N ILE A 5 3.42 -5.50 -0.44
CA ILE A 5 2.16 -4.83 -0.72
C ILE A 5 1.28 -5.77 -1.54
N LEU A 6 0.02 -5.90 -1.13
CA LEU A 6 -1.00 -6.53 -1.94
C LEU A 6 -2.11 -5.52 -2.20
N ALA A 7 -2.26 -5.09 -3.44
CA ALA A 7 -3.36 -4.24 -3.85
C ALA A 7 -4.43 -5.08 -4.54
N SER A 8 -5.69 -4.82 -4.22
CA SER A 8 -6.83 -5.46 -4.88
C SER A 8 -7.95 -4.46 -5.00
N GLY A 9 -8.51 -4.31 -6.18
CA GLY A 9 -9.68 -3.47 -6.36
C GLY A 9 -10.32 -3.62 -7.70
N ILE A 10 -11.53 -3.07 -7.80
CA ILE A 10 -12.31 -3.05 -9.01
C ILE A 10 -12.69 -1.61 -9.29
N GLY A 11 -12.47 -1.22 -10.52
CA GLY A 11 -12.75 0.09 -11.06
C GLY A 11 -12.79 0.02 -12.59
N ALA A 12 -13.21 1.12 -13.19
CA ALA A 12 -13.37 1.29 -14.62
C ALA A 12 -12.78 2.64 -15.02
N ALA A 13 -11.83 2.64 -15.94
CA ALA A 13 -11.24 3.86 -16.47
C ALA A 13 -11.80 4.12 -17.86
N ILE A 14 -12.10 5.37 -18.18
CA ILE A 14 -12.38 5.76 -19.57
C ILE A 14 -11.05 6.17 -20.21
N PRO A 15 -10.47 5.34 -21.09
CA PRO A 15 -9.20 5.66 -21.75
C PRO A 15 -9.30 7.01 -22.46
N LYS A 16 -8.24 7.84 -22.34
CA LYS A 16 -8.09 9.21 -22.90
C LYS A 16 -8.83 10.35 -22.20
N THR A 17 -9.60 10.12 -21.14
CA THR A 17 -10.33 11.22 -20.47
C THR A 17 -9.81 11.56 -19.07
N SER A 18 -8.78 10.88 -18.57
CA SER A 18 -8.34 10.95 -17.17
C SER A 18 -9.47 10.70 -16.17
N ILE A 19 -10.64 10.20 -16.60
CA ILE A 19 -11.78 9.91 -15.72
C ILE A 19 -11.72 8.43 -15.34
N GLY A 20 -11.53 8.22 -14.04
CA GLY A 20 -11.52 6.93 -13.38
C GLY A 20 -12.68 6.75 -12.41
N PHE A 21 -13.30 5.58 -12.45
CA PHE A 21 -14.22 5.11 -11.42
C PHE A 21 -13.50 4.03 -10.63
N ASN A 22 -13.19 4.28 -9.37
CA ASN A 22 -12.73 3.22 -8.47
C ASN A 22 -13.93 2.83 -7.60
N LEU A 23 -14.44 1.61 -7.75
CA LEU A 23 -15.65 1.18 -7.03
C LEU A 23 -15.29 0.74 -5.62
N PHE A 24 -14.22 -0.05 -5.49
CA PHE A 24 -13.64 -0.46 -4.22
C PHE A 24 -12.16 -0.79 -4.43
N SER A 25 -11.29 -0.21 -3.62
CA SER A 25 -9.89 -0.60 -3.59
C SER A 25 -9.39 -0.81 -2.17
N GLY A 26 -8.65 -1.89 -1.99
CA GLY A 26 -7.99 -2.25 -0.75
C GLY A 26 -6.52 -2.50 -1.01
N VAL A 27 -5.70 -2.08 -0.07
CA VAL A 27 -4.29 -2.43 -0.01
C VAL A 27 -3.97 -3.04 1.33
N TYR A 28 -3.32 -4.21 1.30
CA TYR A 28 -2.70 -4.82 2.45
C TYR A 28 -1.21 -4.50 2.46
N ILE A 29 -0.75 -3.96 3.58
CA ILE A 29 0.66 -3.72 3.87
C ILE A 29 1.10 -4.84 4.82
N GLN A 30 1.95 -5.72 4.32
CA GLN A 30 2.53 -6.79 5.11
C GLN A 30 3.93 -6.41 5.56
N LEU A 31 4.19 -6.47 6.86
CA LEU A 31 5.50 -6.22 7.46
C LEU A 31 5.98 -7.47 8.18
N ARG A 32 7.24 -7.86 7.98
CA ARG A 32 7.89 -8.92 8.76
C ARG A 32 9.31 -8.53 9.12
N ARG A 33 9.80 -9.01 10.26
CA ARG A 33 11.19 -8.77 10.69
C ARG A 33 12.18 -9.57 9.84
N SER A 34 11.86 -10.85 9.61
CA SER A 34 12.63 -11.80 8.81
C SER A 34 11.72 -12.77 8.06
N SER A 35 12.26 -13.46 7.05
CA SER A 35 11.50 -14.36 6.17
C SER A 35 10.84 -15.54 6.90
N ALA A 36 11.35 -15.92 8.07
CA ALA A 36 10.83 -17.00 8.90
C ALA A 36 9.65 -16.58 9.80
N GLU A 37 9.35 -15.28 9.92
CA GLU A 37 8.33 -14.78 10.84
C GLU A 37 6.98 -14.53 10.16
N LYS A 38 5.90 -14.74 10.92
CA LYS A 38 4.54 -14.45 10.46
C LYS A 38 4.40 -12.93 10.23
N PRO A 39 3.95 -12.50 9.05
CA PRO A 39 3.84 -11.08 8.76
C PRO A 39 2.68 -10.44 9.54
N GLN A 40 2.90 -9.19 9.94
CA GLN A 40 1.88 -8.28 10.41
C GLN A 40 1.17 -7.65 9.23
N VAL A 41 -0.17 -7.59 9.28
CA VAL A 41 -0.98 -7.16 8.14
C VAL A 41 -1.78 -5.93 8.52
N PHE A 42 -1.50 -4.83 7.85
CA PHE A 42 -2.28 -3.60 7.92
C PHE A 42 -3.09 -3.44 6.64
N GLY A 43 -4.23 -2.75 6.72
CA GLY A 43 -5.14 -2.55 5.61
C GLY A 43 -5.47 -1.08 5.44
N ILE A 44 -5.49 -0.63 4.19
CA ILE A 44 -6.11 0.62 3.76
C ILE A 44 -7.24 0.22 2.81
N ALA A 45 -8.43 0.75 3.02
CA ALA A 45 -9.55 0.55 2.10
C ALA A 45 -10.16 1.90 1.76
N THR A 46 -10.52 2.08 0.49
CA THR A 46 -11.29 3.21 0.01
C THR A 46 -12.63 2.74 -0.54
N GLY A 47 -13.66 3.54 -0.24
CA GLY A 47 -14.98 3.36 -0.83
C GLY A 47 -15.01 3.85 -2.28
N PRO A 48 -16.20 3.84 -2.91
CA PRO A 48 -16.35 4.29 -4.27
C PRO A 48 -15.95 5.76 -4.42
N GLU A 49 -15.00 6.03 -5.30
CA GLU A 49 -14.49 7.36 -5.61
C GLU A 49 -14.50 7.60 -7.13
N VAL A 50 -14.95 8.79 -7.52
CA VAL A 50 -14.99 9.26 -8.91
C VAL A 50 -14.09 10.49 -8.99
N GLY A 51 -12.98 10.40 -9.71
CA GLY A 51 -12.05 11.52 -9.79
C GLY A 51 -10.86 11.24 -10.70
N GLY A 52 -10.35 12.30 -11.34
CA GLY A 52 -9.25 12.21 -12.29
C GLY A 52 -7.84 12.26 -11.70
N ASN A 53 -7.72 12.14 -10.38
CA ASN A 53 -6.44 12.19 -9.67
C ASN A 53 -6.13 10.91 -8.87
N SER A 54 -7.01 9.91 -8.92
CA SER A 54 -6.82 8.57 -8.34
C SER A 54 -6.72 7.58 -9.49
N GLY A 55 -5.53 7.03 -9.70
CA GLY A 55 -5.26 6.08 -10.76
C GLY A 55 -6.26 4.93 -10.72
N THR A 56 -6.86 4.63 -11.87
CA THR A 56 -8.01 3.74 -11.95
C THR A 56 -7.56 2.30 -11.91
N LEU A 57 -7.90 1.59 -10.83
CA LEU A 57 -7.79 0.14 -10.78
C LEU A 57 -8.80 -0.48 -11.75
N ILE A 58 -8.41 -0.75 -12.99
CA ILE A 58 -9.19 -1.64 -13.86
C ILE A 58 -9.00 -3.05 -13.28
N ALA A 59 -10.05 -3.61 -12.66
CA ALA A 59 -10.10 -4.93 -12.01
C ALA A 59 -8.71 -5.57 -11.80
N GLY A 60 -8.01 -5.10 -10.76
CA GLY A 60 -6.58 -5.33 -10.60
C GLY A 60 -6.26 -6.01 -9.29
N HIS A 61 -5.41 -7.03 -9.36
CA HIS A 61 -4.75 -7.62 -8.21
C HIS A 61 -3.26 -7.49 -8.47
N ILE A 62 -2.52 -6.86 -7.55
CA ILE A 62 -1.05 -6.85 -7.57
C ILE A 62 -0.56 -7.40 -6.25
N GLU A 63 0.42 -8.27 -6.36
CA GLU A 63 1.27 -8.68 -5.25
C GLU A 63 2.72 -8.32 -5.55
N THR A 64 3.36 -7.54 -4.68
CA THR A 64 4.79 -7.25 -4.78
C THR A 64 5.62 -8.36 -4.14
N ALA A 65 6.87 -8.49 -4.58
CA ALA A 65 7.89 -9.22 -3.84
C ALA A 65 8.16 -8.55 -2.48
N TRP A 66 8.82 -9.30 -1.59
CA TRP A 66 9.29 -8.77 -0.31
C TRP A 66 10.42 -7.77 -0.52
N MET A 67 10.18 -6.52 -0.17
CA MET A 67 11.14 -5.43 -0.23
C MET A 67 11.92 -5.35 1.07
N LYS A 68 13.25 -5.33 1.00
CA LYS A 68 14.11 -5.05 2.17
C LYS A 68 14.01 -3.57 2.55
N ILE A 69 13.60 -3.32 3.79
CA ILE A 69 13.49 -1.97 4.35
C ILE A 69 14.54 -1.81 5.45
N ASP A 70 15.22 -0.66 5.39
CA ASP A 70 16.14 -0.23 6.43
C ASP A 70 15.33 0.32 7.62
N ALA A 71 15.22 -0.48 8.67
CA ALA A 71 14.46 -0.13 9.86
C ALA A 71 15.06 1.07 10.61
N SER A 72 16.35 1.37 10.41
CA SER A 72 17.01 2.53 11.03
C SER A 72 16.53 3.84 10.41
N LYS A 73 16.29 3.84 9.08
CA LYS A 73 15.77 4.99 8.34
C LYS A 73 14.25 5.11 8.40
N HIS A 74 13.56 3.98 8.61
CA HIS A 74 12.09 3.90 8.60
C HIS A 74 11.56 3.32 9.92
N ALA A 75 12.09 3.78 11.06
CA ALA A 75 11.71 3.29 12.39
C ALA A 75 10.21 3.48 12.70
N TRP A 76 9.52 4.41 12.02
CA TRP A 76 8.08 4.59 12.11
C TRP A 76 7.29 3.35 11.65
N LEU A 77 7.81 2.55 10.72
CA LEU A 77 7.22 1.26 10.33
C LEU A 77 7.29 0.22 11.45
N CYS A 78 8.14 0.44 12.44
CA CYS A 78 8.29 -0.43 13.60
C CYS A 78 7.30 -0.14 14.72
N SER A 79 6.51 0.93 14.58
CA SER A 79 5.59 1.40 15.61
C SER A 79 4.15 1.32 15.13
N ARG A 80 3.38 0.41 15.73
CA ARG A 80 1.96 0.25 15.43
C ARG A 80 1.18 1.56 15.60
N SER A 81 1.48 2.35 16.63
CA SER A 81 0.81 3.65 16.87
C SER A 81 1.20 4.73 15.85
N SER A 82 2.32 4.54 15.13
CA SER A 82 2.70 5.41 14.01
C SER A 82 1.98 5.03 12.72
N LEU A 83 1.38 3.83 12.64
CA LEU A 83 0.63 3.34 11.48
C LEU A 83 -0.88 3.43 11.71
N VAL A 84 -1.40 2.69 12.70
CA VAL A 84 -2.84 2.48 12.89
C VAL A 84 -3.52 3.79 13.25
N GLY A 85 -4.63 4.10 12.58
CA GLY A 85 -5.39 5.32 12.77
C GLY A 85 -4.81 6.55 12.06
N LYS A 86 -3.63 6.43 11.42
CA LYS A 86 -3.08 7.48 10.57
C LYS A 86 -3.63 7.39 9.16
N LEU A 87 -3.63 8.51 8.47
CA LEU A 87 -3.96 8.57 7.05
C LEU A 87 -2.74 8.11 6.25
N GLY A 88 -2.87 7.00 5.55
CA GLY A 88 -1.83 6.44 4.68
C GLY A 88 -2.23 6.51 3.21
N GLU A 89 -1.24 6.58 2.34
CA GLU A 89 -1.39 6.43 0.88
C GLU A 89 -0.36 5.44 0.37
N ILE A 90 -0.84 4.46 -0.41
CA ILE A 90 0.00 3.56 -1.18
C ILE A 90 -0.20 3.89 -2.65
N GLU A 91 0.90 4.11 -3.35
CA GLU A 91 0.94 4.33 -4.79
C GLU A 91 1.79 3.24 -5.43
N LEU A 92 1.22 2.55 -6.42
CA LEU A 92 1.86 1.52 -7.24
C LEU A 92 1.89 2.01 -8.68
N LYS A 93 3.07 2.42 -9.16
CA LYS A 93 3.25 2.92 -10.53
C LYS A 93 3.77 1.86 -11.47
N GLY A 94 3.22 1.85 -12.67
CA GLY A 94 3.58 0.94 -13.74
C GLY A 94 2.41 0.10 -14.24
N THR A 95 2.62 -0.52 -15.39
CA THR A 95 1.68 -1.45 -16.00
C THR A 95 2.18 -2.87 -15.81
N LEU A 96 1.32 -3.74 -15.30
CA LEU A 96 1.61 -5.13 -14.99
C LEU A 96 0.64 -6.04 -15.75
N LEU A 97 1.18 -6.90 -16.62
CA LEU A 97 0.44 -7.96 -17.31
C LEU A 97 1.03 -9.31 -16.87
N PHE A 98 0.41 -9.96 -15.90
CA PHE A 98 0.82 -11.21 -15.24
C PHE A 98 2.04 -11.09 -14.32
N SER A 99 3.15 -10.54 -14.81
CA SER A 99 4.37 -10.30 -14.03
C SER A 99 5.17 -9.13 -14.59
N GLY A 100 6.06 -8.58 -13.77
CA GLY A 100 6.87 -7.42 -14.13
C GLY A 100 7.38 -6.69 -12.89
N SER A 101 7.52 -5.38 -12.99
CA SER A 101 7.98 -4.55 -11.89
C SER A 101 7.14 -3.29 -11.77
N VAL A 102 6.90 -2.87 -10.53
CA VAL A 102 6.20 -1.61 -10.23
C VAL A 102 7.04 -0.77 -9.27
N ASP A 103 6.86 0.53 -9.31
CA ASP A 103 7.39 1.42 -8.28
C ASP A 103 6.37 1.52 -7.15
N VAL A 104 6.84 1.36 -5.91
CA VAL A 104 6.03 1.39 -4.70
C VAL A 104 6.37 2.65 -3.92
N ALA A 105 5.36 3.47 -3.62
CA ALA A 105 5.46 4.55 -2.65
C ALA A 105 4.46 4.34 -1.52
N PHE A 106 4.92 4.51 -0.28
CA PHE A 106 4.11 4.51 0.92
C PHE A 106 4.32 5.80 1.69
N THR A 107 3.25 6.56 1.87
CA THR A 107 3.28 7.85 2.57
C THR A 107 2.28 7.83 3.73
N ILE A 108 2.68 8.40 4.87
CA ILE A 108 1.81 8.69 6.01
C ILE A 108 1.68 10.20 6.15
N TYR A 109 0.45 10.66 6.28
CA TYR A 109 0.12 12.07 6.46
C TYR A 109 -0.14 12.38 7.93
N ASP A 110 0.17 13.61 8.31
CA ASP A 110 -0.23 14.17 9.60
C ASP A 110 -1.69 14.69 9.59
N ALA A 111 -2.09 15.34 10.68
CA ALA A 111 -3.44 15.89 10.82
C ALA A 111 -3.74 17.06 9.86
N ASN A 112 -2.71 17.71 9.32
CA ASN A 112 -2.83 18.81 8.36
C ASN A 112 -2.81 18.31 6.90
N ASN A 113 -2.84 17.00 6.68
CA ASN A 113 -2.64 16.37 5.37
C ASN A 113 -1.24 16.63 4.75
N GLU A 114 -0.25 16.98 5.56
CA GLU A 114 1.14 17.09 5.11
C GLU A 114 1.84 15.73 5.21
N ALA A 115 2.71 15.44 4.25
CA ALA A 115 3.46 14.18 4.24
C ALA A 115 4.44 14.16 5.40
N ASN A 116 4.18 13.31 6.40
CA ASN A 116 4.99 13.21 7.62
C ASN A 116 6.10 12.15 7.45
N PHE A 117 5.76 11.01 6.86
CA PHE A 117 6.72 9.94 6.56
C PHE A 117 6.49 9.41 5.16
N SER A 118 7.57 9.06 4.46
CA SER A 118 7.48 8.40 3.16
C SER A 118 8.57 7.36 2.97
N LEU A 119 8.25 6.34 2.19
CA LEU A 119 9.13 5.28 1.74
C LEU A 119 8.86 5.07 0.24
N SER A 120 9.91 5.06 -0.56
CA SER A 120 9.81 4.75 -1.99
C SER A 120 10.79 3.64 -2.37
N ARG A 121 10.32 2.73 -3.21
CA ARG A 121 11.10 1.64 -3.81
C ARG A 121 10.77 1.56 -5.28
N VAL A 122 11.79 1.57 -6.12
CA VAL A 122 11.65 1.48 -7.57
C VAL A 122 11.90 0.06 -8.05
N GLN A 123 11.29 -0.32 -9.17
CA GLN A 123 11.49 -1.61 -9.83
C GLN A 123 11.29 -2.81 -8.90
N VAL A 124 10.20 -2.81 -8.14
CA VAL A 124 9.85 -3.93 -7.26
C VAL A 124 9.17 -5.01 -8.08
N GLU A 125 9.78 -6.19 -8.16
CA GLU A 125 9.20 -7.36 -8.81
C GLU A 125 7.79 -7.62 -8.28
N SER A 126 6.84 -7.85 -9.17
CA SER A 126 5.43 -7.98 -8.82
C SER A 126 4.70 -8.92 -9.77
N THR A 127 3.60 -9.50 -9.30
CA THR A 127 2.72 -10.39 -10.08
C THR A 127 1.27 -9.92 -9.99
N GLY A 128 0.50 -10.29 -11.01
CA GLY A 128 -0.91 -9.95 -11.13
C GLY A 128 -1.22 -9.07 -12.34
N GLY A 129 -2.29 -8.28 -12.25
CA GLY A 129 -2.80 -7.47 -13.35
C GLY A 129 -3.08 -6.05 -12.92
N GLN A 130 -2.47 -5.08 -13.61
CA GLN A 130 -2.73 -3.66 -13.48
C GLN A 130 -2.48 -2.97 -14.81
N LEU A 131 -3.49 -2.27 -15.33
CA LEU A 131 -3.38 -1.56 -16.61
C LEU A 131 -3.00 -0.08 -16.46
N ALA A 132 -3.11 0.48 -15.26
CA ALA A 132 -2.82 1.88 -14.96
C ALA A 132 -2.34 2.00 -13.52
N ASP A 133 -1.62 3.08 -13.19
CA ASP A 133 -1.15 3.33 -11.83
C ASP A 133 -2.29 3.20 -10.80
N THR A 134 -1.98 2.66 -9.65
CA THR A 134 -2.94 2.51 -8.54
C THR A 134 -2.53 3.40 -7.41
N LYS A 135 -3.49 4.16 -6.89
CA LYS A 135 -3.32 4.95 -5.68
C LYS A 135 -4.47 4.70 -4.74
N VAL A 136 -4.16 4.31 -3.51
CA VAL A 136 -5.15 4.02 -2.47
C VAL A 136 -4.78 4.81 -1.23
N ARG A 137 -5.68 5.72 -0.82
CA ARG A 137 -5.47 6.60 0.33
C ARG A 137 -6.60 6.46 1.35
N GLY A 138 -6.26 6.15 2.60
CA GLY A 138 -7.27 5.97 3.63
C GLY A 138 -6.66 5.74 5.01
N VAL A 139 -7.52 5.56 6.01
CA VAL A 139 -7.08 5.29 7.39
C VAL A 139 -6.52 3.87 7.47
N ILE A 140 -5.28 3.75 7.97
CA ILE A 140 -4.62 2.46 8.16
C ILE A 140 -5.28 1.73 9.34
N LYS A 141 -5.69 0.49 9.11
CA LYS A 141 -6.28 -0.40 10.12
C LYS A 141 -5.39 -1.62 10.33
N ASP A 142 -5.35 -2.14 11.56
CA ASP A 142 -4.80 -3.46 11.81
C ASP A 142 -5.82 -4.52 11.38
N MET A 143 -5.43 -5.42 10.49
CA MET A 143 -6.30 -6.46 9.94
C MET A 143 -6.19 -7.80 10.69
N MET A 144 -5.24 -7.93 11.61
CA MET A 144 -5.04 -9.18 12.34
C MET A 144 -5.73 -9.23 13.71
N GLY A 145 -6.23 -8.12 14.25
CA GLY A 145 -7.03 -8.08 15.49
C GLY A 145 -6.38 -8.67 16.75
N GLN A 146 -5.15 -9.20 16.67
CA GLN A 146 -4.53 -10.07 17.67
C GLN A 146 -3.14 -9.60 18.11
N THR A 147 -2.58 -8.53 17.55
CA THR A 147 -1.28 -8.04 18.02
C THR A 147 -1.50 -7.19 19.27
N GLN A 148 -1.34 -7.82 20.43
CA GLN A 148 -1.42 -7.20 21.75
C GLN A 148 -0.76 -5.82 21.79
N SER A 149 -1.46 -4.87 22.41
CA SER A 149 -0.99 -3.53 22.72
C SER A 149 0.45 -3.56 23.25
N GLY A 150 1.38 -2.93 22.53
CA GLY A 150 2.72 -2.60 23.06
C GLY A 150 3.92 -3.32 22.43
N SER A 151 3.75 -4.27 21.51
CA SER A 151 4.92 -4.92 20.90
C SER A 151 5.54 -4.07 19.79
N LEU A 152 6.83 -3.73 19.91
CA LEU A 152 7.63 -3.16 18.84
C LEU A 152 7.61 -4.13 17.64
N LEU A 153 7.22 -3.63 16.46
CA LEU A 153 7.12 -4.47 15.26
C LEU A 153 8.51 -4.90 14.75
N CYS A 154 9.57 -4.31 15.30
CA CYS A 154 10.98 -4.56 14.95
C CYS A 154 11.87 -4.93 16.15
N GLY A 155 11.28 -5.28 17.31
CA GLY A 155 12.04 -5.66 18.51
C GLY A 155 12.81 -6.97 18.37
#